data_AF-A0A7V6ITJ3-F1
#
_entry.id   AF-A0A7V6ITJ3-F1
#
_cell.length_a   1.000
_cell.length_b   1.000
_cell.length_c   1.000
_cell.angle_alpha   90.00
_cell.angle_beta   90.00
_cell.angle_gamma   90.00
#
_symmetry.space_group_name_H-M   'P 1'
#
loop_
_entity.id
_entity.type
_entity.pdbx_description
1 polymer ?
#
loop_
_entity_poly.entity_id
_entity_poly.type
_entity_poly.pdbx_seq_one_letter_code
_entity_poly.pdbx_strand_id
1 'polypeptide(L)'
;MKNIFGIKQGREIIDGHVFIVNKVNDEQEKKLEKISEDLDKQIEDSMSLLNIFYYISLIVGLLCLAGIIRSLFKVTFKEALRDAPVVFITGGFFLLVTLAIFIYKKIRSRMKEIGPEHEKFEHEILNAIEESKKLLNVPKDAEEIDVFVFHYKINKKGQVKIKTSPFFQYLITKAFLYIKNNDLCIANLYEEIKVPLSSIIGIKKINKKAFAYGWNKEEVYNSEKYKKYKIKENNLGTLFIKPYYSVLIDDPIGKYEFFVPCYDIDKVVKLTNLEVEDEI
;
A
#
# COMPACT_ATOMS: atom_id res chain seq x y z
N MET A 1 9.30 18.70 -15.46
CA MET A 1 9.63 18.25 -14.09
C MET A 1 9.42 16.76 -14.04
N LYS A 2 10.42 16.00 -13.58
CA LYS A 2 10.34 14.55 -13.38
C LYS A 2 10.08 14.26 -11.90
N ASN A 3 9.56 13.10 -11.54
CA ASN A 3 9.43 12.72 -10.14
C ASN A 3 10.49 11.69 -9.79
N ILE A 4 11.27 11.88 -8.73
CA ILE A 4 12.36 10.98 -8.32
C ILE A 4 11.87 9.52 -8.22
N PHE A 5 10.67 9.29 -7.69
CA PHE A 5 10.05 7.96 -7.55
C PHE A 5 9.07 7.64 -8.69
N GLY A 6 9.06 8.46 -9.74
CA GLY A 6 8.26 8.25 -10.93
C GLY A 6 8.92 7.27 -11.89
N ILE A 7 8.14 6.32 -12.41
CA ILE A 7 8.61 5.35 -13.40
C ILE A 7 7.91 5.62 -14.73
N LYS A 8 8.69 5.99 -15.74
CA LYS A 8 8.15 6.19 -17.09
C LYS A 8 7.72 4.85 -17.69
N GLN A 9 6.54 4.78 -18.28
CA GLN A 9 6.04 3.59 -18.97
C GLN A 9 7.05 3.07 -20.01
N GLY A 10 7.28 1.75 -19.99
CA GLY A 10 8.25 1.08 -20.85
C GLY A 10 9.70 1.18 -20.35
N ARG A 11 9.90 1.67 -19.12
CA ARG A 11 11.17 1.61 -18.40
C ARG A 11 10.95 0.94 -17.05
N GLU A 12 12.01 0.32 -16.56
CA GLU A 12 12.08 -0.32 -15.24
C GLU A 12 12.76 0.57 -14.20
N ILE A 13 13.47 1.61 -14.64
CA ILE A 13 14.19 2.54 -13.78
C ILE A 13 13.33 3.75 -13.37
N ILE A 14 13.50 4.19 -12.12
CA ILE A 14 12.96 5.45 -11.62
C ILE A 14 13.67 6.65 -12.28
N ASP A 15 12.98 7.78 -12.42
CA ASP A 15 13.61 9.00 -12.95
C ASP A 15 14.74 9.51 -12.05
N GLY A 16 14.65 9.24 -10.74
CA GLY A 16 15.66 9.59 -9.74
C GLY A 16 16.94 8.78 -9.79
N HIS A 17 17.09 7.82 -10.72
CA HIS A 17 18.28 6.94 -10.77
C HIS A 17 19.61 7.72 -10.89
N VAL A 18 19.55 8.93 -11.44
CA VAL A 18 20.69 9.84 -11.60
C VAL A 18 21.26 10.33 -10.25
N PHE A 19 20.48 10.25 -9.18
CA PHE A 19 20.88 10.66 -7.83
C PHE A 19 21.37 9.49 -6.97
N ILE A 20 21.37 8.25 -7.48
CA ILE A 20 21.80 7.08 -6.71
C ILE A 20 23.30 7.15 -6.47
N VAL A 21 23.69 7.01 -5.22
CA VAL A 21 25.08 7.10 -4.74
C VAL A 21 25.53 5.84 -4.02
N ASN A 22 24.59 5.00 -3.56
CA ASN A 22 24.89 3.73 -2.92
C ASN A 22 23.79 2.72 -3.21
N LYS A 23 24.17 1.45 -3.26
CA LYS A 23 23.26 0.31 -3.48
C LYS A 23 23.67 -0.83 -2.56
N VAL A 24 22.70 -1.66 -2.19
CA VAL A 24 23.00 -2.95 -1.57
C VAL A 24 23.74 -3.84 -2.57
N ASN A 25 24.42 -4.86 -2.07
CA ASN A 25 25.10 -5.84 -2.92
C ASN A 25 24.10 -6.84 -3.52
N ASP A 26 24.51 -7.55 -4.58
CA ASP A 26 23.68 -8.54 -5.28
C ASP A 26 23.12 -9.63 -4.36
N GLU A 27 23.85 -9.98 -3.29
CA GLU A 27 23.41 -10.97 -2.31
C GLU A 27 22.17 -10.48 -1.54
N GLN A 28 22.23 -9.24 -1.05
CA GLN A 28 21.12 -8.62 -0.34
C GLN A 28 19.95 -8.31 -1.28
N GLU A 29 20.21 -7.87 -2.52
CA GLU A 29 19.15 -7.64 -3.52
C GLU A 29 18.35 -8.92 -3.77
N LYS A 30 19.02 -10.05 -4.05
CA LYS A 30 18.36 -11.35 -4.22
C LYS A 30 17.59 -11.81 -3.00
N LYS A 31 18.09 -11.51 -1.80
CA LYS A 31 17.39 -11.83 -0.54
C LYS A 31 16.10 -11.04 -0.41
N LEU A 32 16.11 -9.75 -0.74
CA LEU A 32 14.92 -8.89 -0.74
C LEU A 32 13.91 -9.32 -1.81
N GLU A 33 14.37 -9.67 -3.01
CA GLU A 33 13.53 -10.20 -4.08
C GLU A 33 12.81 -11.48 -3.64
N LYS A 34 13.56 -12.42 -3.04
CA LYS A 34 12.97 -13.67 -2.52
C LYS A 34 11.92 -13.41 -1.44
N ILE A 35 12.20 -12.49 -0.51
CA ILE A 35 11.22 -12.10 0.53
C ILE A 35 9.97 -11.52 -0.12
N SER A 36 10.12 -10.68 -1.16
CA SER A 36 8.98 -10.12 -1.90
C SER A 36 8.17 -11.20 -2.61
N GLU A 37 8.83 -12.15 -3.29
CA GLU A 37 8.15 -13.28 -3.95
C GLU A 37 7.39 -14.16 -2.95
N ASP A 38 7.97 -14.41 -1.78
CA ASP A 38 7.34 -15.22 -0.75
C ASP A 38 6.15 -14.47 -0.10
N LEU A 39 6.22 -13.14 0.03
CA LEU A 39 5.07 -12.30 0.39
C LEU A 39 3.94 -12.38 -0.64
N ASP A 40 4.28 -12.25 -1.93
CA ASP A 40 3.30 -12.33 -3.01
C ASP A 40 2.60 -13.70 -3.05
N LYS A 41 3.35 -14.79 -2.88
CA LYS A 41 2.77 -16.14 -2.75
C LYS A 41 1.85 -16.27 -1.55
N GLN A 42 2.20 -15.69 -0.40
CA GLN A 42 1.31 -15.70 0.77
C GLN A 42 0.01 -14.94 0.53
N ILE A 43 0.07 -13.82 -0.21
CA ILE A 43 -1.11 -13.04 -0.61
C ILE A 43 -1.96 -13.83 -1.62
N GLU A 44 -1.34 -14.47 -2.62
CA GLU A 44 -2.06 -15.31 -3.59
C GLU A 44 -2.71 -16.53 -2.92
N ASP A 45 -2.02 -17.20 -2.01
CA ASP A 45 -2.57 -18.30 -1.21
C ASP A 45 -3.75 -17.87 -0.35
N SER A 46 -3.77 -16.61 0.11
CA SER A 46 -4.93 -16.03 0.80
C SER A 46 -6.16 -15.93 -0.11
N MET A 47 -5.98 -15.89 -1.43
CA MET A 47 -6.99 -15.97 -2.49
C MET A 47 -7.29 -17.41 -2.96
N SER A 48 -7.16 -18.40 -2.08
CA SER A 48 -7.41 -19.83 -2.39
C SER A 48 -8.78 -20.15 -3.01
N LEU A 49 -8.90 -21.30 -3.69
CA LEU A 49 -10.15 -21.93 -4.14
C LEU A 49 -11.25 -21.94 -3.06
N LEU A 50 -10.86 -22.02 -1.78
CA LEU A 50 -11.78 -21.94 -0.63
C LEU A 50 -12.55 -20.60 -0.58
N ASN A 51 -11.96 -19.50 -1.07
CA ASN A 51 -12.65 -18.22 -1.23
C ASN A 51 -13.72 -18.26 -2.31
N ILE A 52 -13.44 -18.93 -3.43
CA ILE A 52 -14.41 -19.09 -4.53
C ILE A 52 -15.61 -19.91 -4.03
N PHE A 53 -15.36 -21.04 -3.37
CA PHE A 53 -16.44 -21.86 -2.78
C PHE A 53 -17.22 -21.12 -1.70
N TYR A 54 -16.57 -20.30 -0.88
CA TYR A 54 -17.23 -19.43 0.09
C TYR A 54 -18.19 -18.46 -0.58
N TYR A 55 -17.77 -17.75 -1.64
CA TYR A 55 -18.63 -16.78 -2.31
C TYR A 55 -19.79 -17.45 -3.07
N ILE A 56 -19.54 -18.58 -3.75
CA ILE A 56 -20.59 -19.35 -4.43
C ILE A 56 -21.63 -19.85 -3.42
N SER A 57 -21.18 -20.45 -2.30
CA SER A 57 -22.10 -20.94 -1.26
C SER A 57 -22.91 -19.81 -0.63
N LEU A 58 -22.28 -18.67 -0.35
CA LEU A 58 -22.98 -17.50 0.18
C LEU A 58 -24.06 -16.98 -0.79
N ILE A 59 -23.73 -16.84 -2.08
CA ILE A 59 -24.68 -16.36 -3.10
C ILE A 59 -25.88 -17.31 -3.22
N VAL A 60 -25.64 -18.61 -3.33
CA VAL A 60 -26.73 -19.61 -3.43
C VAL A 60 -27.59 -19.59 -2.16
N GLY A 61 -26.97 -19.54 -0.98
CA GLY A 61 -27.68 -19.43 0.29
C GLY A 61 -28.56 -18.19 0.40
N LEU A 62 -28.05 -17.03 -0.02
CA LEU A 62 -28.81 -15.77 -0.03
C LEU A 62 -29.96 -15.77 -1.04
N LEU A 63 -29.78 -16.37 -2.23
CA LEU A 63 -30.86 -16.50 -3.21
C LEU A 63 -32.00 -17.40 -2.69
N CYS A 64 -31.67 -18.52 -2.04
CA CYS A 64 -32.65 -19.37 -1.37
C CYS A 64 -33.36 -18.61 -0.25
N LEU A 65 -32.62 -17.87 0.58
CA LEU A 65 -33.19 -17.05 1.67
C LEU A 65 -34.15 -15.99 1.13
N ALA A 66 -33.78 -15.29 0.06
CA ALA A 66 -34.64 -14.30 -0.59
C ALA A 66 -35.92 -14.93 -1.16
N GLY A 67 -35.81 -16.12 -1.75
CA GLY A 67 -36.95 -16.91 -2.22
C GLY A 67 -37.89 -17.33 -1.08
N ILE A 68 -37.33 -17.75 0.06
CA ILE A 68 -38.08 -18.08 1.27
C ILE A 68 -38.80 -16.85 1.81
N ILE A 69 -38.11 -15.72 1.98
CA ILE A 69 -38.71 -14.45 2.44
C ILE A 69 -39.86 -14.04 1.52
N ARG A 70 -39.67 -14.11 0.19
CA ARG A 70 -40.71 -13.80 -0.80
C ARG A 70 -41.92 -14.74 -0.69
N SER A 71 -41.70 -16.01 -0.39
CA SER A 71 -42.77 -16.99 -0.17
C SER A 71 -43.55 -16.69 1.11
N LEU A 72 -42.86 -16.31 2.19
CA LEU A 72 -43.46 -15.98 3.48
C LEU A 72 -44.33 -14.72 3.46
N PHE A 73 -44.16 -13.83 2.47
CA PHE A 73 -45.09 -12.72 2.24
C PHE A 73 -46.46 -13.17 1.69
N LYS A 74 -46.56 -14.40 1.18
CA LYS A 74 -47.77 -14.91 0.51
C LYS A 74 -48.44 -16.05 1.27
N VAL A 75 -47.64 -16.92 1.89
CA VAL A 75 -48.12 -18.13 2.57
C VAL A 75 -47.45 -18.29 3.93
N THR A 76 -48.03 -19.11 4.80
CA THR A 76 -47.42 -19.39 6.10
C THR A 76 -46.16 -20.24 5.95
N PHE A 77 -45.28 -20.20 6.95
CA PHE A 77 -44.01 -20.92 6.93
C PHE A 77 -44.17 -22.43 6.68
N LYS A 78 -45.18 -23.05 7.30
CA LYS A 78 -45.44 -24.48 7.18
C LYS A 78 -45.87 -24.87 5.77
N GLU A 79 -46.61 -24.00 5.09
CA GLU A 79 -47.04 -24.18 3.70
C GLU A 79 -45.86 -23.97 2.75
N ALA A 80 -45.08 -22.89 2.93
CA ALA A 80 -43.87 -22.63 2.14
C ALA A 80 -42.87 -23.80 2.20
N LEU A 81 -42.67 -24.37 3.40
CA LEU A 81 -41.78 -25.50 3.61
C LEU A 81 -42.31 -26.78 2.96
N ARG A 82 -43.63 -26.99 2.95
CA ARG A 82 -44.25 -28.15 2.30
C ARG A 82 -44.19 -28.05 0.77
N ASP A 83 -44.37 -26.84 0.24
CA ASP A 83 -44.45 -26.61 -1.20
C ASP A 83 -43.06 -26.59 -1.87
N ALA A 84 -42.03 -26.14 -1.14
CA ALA A 84 -40.67 -26.05 -1.67
C ALA A 84 -39.59 -26.50 -0.66
N PRO A 85 -39.68 -27.72 -0.08
CA PRO A 85 -38.76 -28.19 0.97
C PRO A 85 -37.30 -28.18 0.54
N VAL A 86 -37.05 -28.44 -0.75
CA VAL A 86 -35.72 -28.43 -1.36
C VAL A 86 -35.05 -27.06 -1.18
N VAL A 87 -35.79 -25.95 -1.35
CA VAL A 87 -35.22 -24.59 -1.24
C VAL A 87 -34.75 -24.30 0.19
N PHE A 88 -35.48 -24.79 1.20
CA PHE A 88 -35.11 -24.63 2.61
C PHE A 88 -33.90 -25.48 2.99
N ILE A 89 -33.87 -26.74 2.54
CA ILE A 89 -32.75 -27.66 2.81
C ILE A 89 -31.49 -27.16 2.12
N THR A 90 -31.58 -26.80 0.83
CA THR A 90 -30.47 -26.26 0.05
C THR A 90 -29.96 -24.94 0.63
N GLY A 91 -30.86 -24.00 0.94
CA GLY A 91 -30.49 -22.73 1.55
C GLY A 91 -29.80 -22.89 2.90
N GLY A 92 -30.35 -23.75 3.78
CA GLY A 92 -29.75 -24.06 5.08
C GLY A 92 -28.35 -24.70 4.95
N PHE A 93 -28.21 -25.68 4.06
CA PHE A 93 -26.93 -26.33 3.79
C PHE A 93 -25.85 -25.34 3.32
N PHE A 94 -26.16 -24.51 2.33
CA PHE A 94 -25.18 -23.56 1.79
C PHE A 94 -24.79 -22.46 2.80
N LEU A 95 -25.71 -22.01 3.65
CA LEU A 95 -25.41 -21.09 4.75
C LEU A 95 -24.54 -21.75 5.83
N LEU A 96 -24.77 -23.02 6.16
CA LEU A 96 -23.92 -23.77 7.09
C LEU A 96 -22.51 -23.99 6.53
N VAL A 97 -22.38 -24.34 5.25
CA VAL A 97 -21.07 -24.46 4.57
C VAL A 97 -20.33 -23.12 4.57
N THR A 98 -21.04 -22.02 4.28
CA THR A 98 -20.50 -20.66 4.35
C THR A 98 -19.95 -20.36 5.75
N LEU A 99 -20.72 -20.65 6.79
CA LEU A 99 -20.33 -20.42 8.18
C LEU A 99 -19.13 -21.29 8.59
N ALA A 100 -19.10 -22.56 8.18
CA ALA A 100 -17.98 -23.46 8.45
C ALA A 100 -16.68 -22.96 7.78
N ILE A 101 -16.75 -22.53 6.52
CA ILE A 101 -15.61 -21.95 5.81
C ILE A 101 -15.16 -20.64 6.46
N PHE A 102 -16.10 -19.80 6.90
CA PHE A 102 -15.79 -18.56 7.62
C PHE A 102 -15.04 -18.82 8.93
N ILE A 103 -15.53 -19.76 9.75
CA ILE A 103 -14.88 -20.15 11.01
C ILE A 103 -13.49 -20.73 10.73
N TYR A 104 -13.38 -21.65 9.76
CA TYR A 104 -12.09 -22.25 9.39
C TYR A 104 -11.07 -21.19 8.97
N LYS A 105 -11.46 -20.24 8.11
CA LYS A 105 -10.58 -19.14 7.70
C LYS A 105 -10.12 -18.29 8.88
N LYS A 106 -11.04 -17.95 9.79
CA LYS A 106 -10.75 -17.13 10.97
C LYS A 106 -9.83 -17.83 11.97
N ILE A 107 -9.96 -19.14 12.12
CA ILE A 107 -9.06 -19.95 12.96
C ILE A 107 -7.70 -20.06 12.28
N ARG A 108 -7.66 -20.38 10.98
CA ARG A 108 -6.42 -20.53 10.21
C ARG A 108 -5.62 -19.22 10.15
N SER A 109 -6.27 -18.07 9.99
CA SER A 109 -5.58 -16.78 9.95
C SER A 109 -4.90 -16.48 11.30
N ARG A 110 -5.61 -16.68 12.42
CA ARG A 110 -5.04 -16.52 13.77
C ARG A 110 -3.89 -17.49 14.04
N MET A 111 -4.03 -18.74 13.61
CA MET A 111 -2.96 -19.74 13.76
C MET A 111 -1.74 -19.39 12.92
N LYS A 112 -1.93 -18.83 11.72
CA LYS A 112 -0.82 -18.31 10.90
C LYS A 112 -0.14 -17.13 11.57
N GLU A 113 -0.89 -16.16 12.09
CA GLU A 113 -0.36 -14.98 12.79
C GLU A 113 0.46 -15.31 14.05
N ILE A 114 0.19 -16.44 14.71
CA ILE A 114 0.81 -16.84 16.00
C ILE A 114 1.85 -17.97 15.82
N GLY A 115 1.97 -18.53 14.61
CA GLY A 115 2.82 -19.70 14.36
C GLY A 115 4.33 -19.39 14.39
N PRO A 116 5.18 -20.35 14.74
CA PRO A 116 6.64 -20.17 14.76
C PRO A 116 7.24 -19.84 13.37
N GLU A 117 6.57 -20.27 12.28
CA GLU A 117 6.96 -19.89 10.92
C GLU A 117 6.71 -18.41 10.63
N HIS A 118 5.65 -17.82 11.18
CA HIS A 118 5.35 -16.39 11.03
C HIS A 118 6.35 -15.54 11.79
N GLU A 119 6.63 -15.88 13.05
CA GLU A 119 7.65 -15.20 13.86
C GLU A 119 9.02 -15.27 13.18
N LYS A 120 9.40 -16.45 12.65
CA LYS A 120 10.64 -16.60 11.89
C LYS A 120 10.68 -15.73 10.63
N PHE A 121 9.56 -15.65 9.90
CA PHE A 121 9.44 -14.84 8.70
C PHE A 121 9.49 -13.33 8.99
N GLU A 122 8.81 -12.87 10.06
CA GLU A 122 8.92 -11.50 10.55
C GLU A 122 10.36 -11.16 10.94
N HIS A 123 11.04 -12.06 11.65
CA HIS A 123 12.45 -11.89 11.96
C HIS A 123 13.33 -11.82 10.71
N GLU A 124 13.04 -12.62 9.68
CA GLU A 124 13.77 -12.57 8.40
C GLU A 124 13.61 -11.22 7.70
N ILE A 125 12.38 -10.67 7.67
CA ILE A 125 12.09 -9.33 7.13
C ILE A 125 12.82 -8.25 7.93
N LEU A 126 12.72 -8.26 9.26
CA LEU A 126 13.35 -7.26 10.12
C LEU A 126 14.89 -7.30 9.98
N ASN A 127 15.47 -8.49 9.94
CA ASN A 127 16.90 -8.66 9.71
C ASN A 127 17.32 -8.15 8.34
N ALA A 128 16.54 -8.41 7.29
CA ALA A 128 16.82 -7.88 5.95
C ALA A 128 16.75 -6.35 5.91
N ILE A 129 15.79 -5.74 6.61
CA ILE A 129 15.70 -4.27 6.71
C ILE A 129 16.94 -3.69 7.40
N GLU A 130 17.33 -4.24 8.56
CA GLU A 130 18.49 -3.75 9.30
C GLU A 130 19.82 -3.98 8.55
N GLU A 131 19.94 -5.10 7.83
CA GLU A 131 21.07 -5.38 6.95
C GLU A 131 21.17 -4.36 5.80
N SER A 132 20.04 -4.06 5.13
CA SER A 132 19.98 -3.02 4.11
C SER A 132 20.37 -1.65 4.66
N LYS A 133 19.84 -1.24 5.83
CA LYS A 133 20.23 0.02 6.48
C LYS A 133 21.73 0.08 6.74
N LYS A 134 22.32 -1.02 7.23
CA LYS A 134 23.76 -1.09 7.50
C LYS A 134 24.59 -0.98 6.22
N LEU A 135 24.25 -1.72 5.17
CA LEU A 135 24.94 -1.68 3.87
C LEU A 135 24.84 -0.28 3.23
N LEU A 136 23.68 0.36 3.36
CA LEU A 136 23.43 1.70 2.84
C LEU A 136 24.01 2.81 3.71
N ASN A 137 24.52 2.49 4.91
CA ASN A 137 25.00 3.44 5.91
C ASN A 137 23.92 4.43 6.36
N VAL A 138 22.68 3.96 6.48
CA VAL A 138 21.56 4.74 7.01
C VAL A 138 21.79 4.96 8.51
N PRO A 139 21.78 6.21 9.00
CA PRO A 139 22.01 6.49 10.41
C PRO A 139 20.79 6.08 11.25
N LYS A 140 21.02 5.78 12.54
CA LYS A 140 19.98 5.27 13.46
C LYS A 140 18.86 6.29 13.73
N ASP A 141 19.17 7.57 13.62
CA ASP A 141 18.26 8.70 13.81
C ASP A 141 17.60 9.17 12.51
N ALA A 142 17.74 8.41 11.41
CA ALA A 142 17.02 8.69 10.18
C ALA A 142 15.52 8.69 10.39
N GLU A 143 14.83 9.67 9.81
CA GLU A 143 13.39 9.81 9.88
C GLU A 143 12.74 8.79 8.92
N GLU A 144 11.89 7.90 9.43
CA GLU A 144 11.09 7.01 8.57
C GLU A 144 9.92 7.79 7.96
N ILE A 145 9.88 7.90 6.64
CA ILE A 145 8.80 8.57 5.90
C ILE A 145 8.17 7.62 4.89
N ASP A 146 6.97 7.96 4.46
CA ASP A 146 6.35 7.37 3.28
C ASP A 146 6.52 8.32 2.09
N VAL A 147 6.75 7.76 0.91
CA VAL A 147 6.77 8.50 -0.36
C VAL A 147 5.87 7.82 -1.38
N PHE A 148 5.34 8.60 -2.32
CA PHE A 148 4.52 8.04 -3.39
C PHE A 148 5.37 7.62 -4.59
N VAL A 149 5.24 6.35 -4.97
CA VAL A 149 5.77 5.77 -6.20
C VAL A 149 4.64 5.64 -7.20
N PHE A 150 4.90 5.95 -8.48
CA PHE A 150 3.87 5.79 -9.52
C PHE A 150 4.46 5.60 -10.91
N HIS A 151 3.70 4.90 -11.75
CA HIS A 151 3.97 4.86 -13.17
C HIS A 151 3.30 6.02 -13.88
N TYR A 152 3.97 6.57 -14.89
CA TYR A 152 3.39 7.62 -15.71
C TYR A 152 3.68 7.44 -17.20
N LYS A 153 2.90 8.13 -18.02
CA LYS A 153 3.16 8.27 -19.46
C LYS A 153 3.11 9.73 -19.87
N ILE A 154 3.75 10.03 -20.98
CA ILE A 154 3.66 11.36 -21.62
C ILE A 154 2.52 11.29 -22.64
N ASN A 155 1.54 12.17 -22.54
CA ASN A 155 0.45 12.23 -23.51
C ASN A 155 0.90 12.88 -24.83
N LYS A 156 0.04 12.87 -25.85
CA LYS A 156 0.33 13.52 -27.15
C LYS A 156 0.61 15.03 -27.05
N LYS A 157 0.24 15.68 -25.95
CA LYS A 157 0.50 17.11 -25.66
C LYS A 157 1.77 17.33 -24.83
N GLY A 158 2.60 16.30 -24.62
CA GLY A 158 3.83 16.41 -23.83
C GLY A 158 3.63 16.44 -22.31
N GLN A 159 2.40 16.25 -21.81
CA GLN A 159 2.11 16.33 -20.38
C GLN A 159 2.25 14.96 -19.70
N VAL A 160 2.79 14.98 -18.47
CA VAL A 160 2.85 13.81 -17.60
C VAL A 160 1.43 13.44 -17.17
N LYS A 161 1.04 12.19 -17.42
CA LYS A 161 -0.20 11.58 -16.95
C LYS A 161 0.15 10.37 -16.09
N ILE A 162 -0.16 10.46 -14.81
CA ILE A 162 -0.05 9.34 -13.87
C ILE A 162 -0.99 8.23 -14.35
N LYS A 163 -0.47 7.01 -14.45
CA LYS A 163 -1.26 5.85 -14.82
C LYS A 163 -2.05 5.43 -13.60
N THR A 164 -3.37 5.54 -13.71
CA THR A 164 -4.28 5.03 -12.69
C THR A 164 -4.55 3.57 -12.97
N SER A 165 -4.21 2.69 -12.02
CA SER A 165 -4.83 1.37 -11.92
C SER A 165 -6.31 1.57 -11.55
N PRO A 166 -7.23 0.64 -11.88
CA PRO A 166 -8.61 0.70 -11.37
C PRO A 166 -8.69 0.85 -9.84
N PHE A 167 -7.63 0.44 -9.14
CA PHE A 167 -7.55 0.40 -7.69
C PHE A 167 -6.82 1.60 -7.09
N PHE A 168 -5.69 2.02 -7.64
CA PHE A 168 -4.87 3.11 -7.07
C PHE A 168 -4.10 3.90 -8.13
N GLN A 169 -3.64 5.10 -7.76
CA GLN A 169 -2.75 5.95 -8.57
C GLN A 169 -1.30 5.87 -8.08
N TYR A 170 -1.11 5.67 -6.78
CA TYR A 170 0.19 5.67 -6.11
C TYR A 170 0.37 4.40 -5.29
N LEU A 171 1.60 3.93 -5.20
CA LEU A 171 2.04 3.01 -4.15
C LEU A 171 2.74 3.81 -3.05
N ILE A 172 2.50 3.45 -1.80
CA ILE A 172 3.19 4.03 -0.65
C ILE A 172 4.37 3.12 -0.31
N THR A 173 5.59 3.63 -0.48
CA THR A 173 6.81 2.95 -0.04
C THR A 173 7.41 3.66 1.15
N LYS A 174 7.99 2.88 2.07
CA LYS A 174 8.80 3.41 3.16
C LYS A 174 10.14 3.91 2.60
N ALA A 175 10.62 5.03 3.12
CA ALA A 175 11.95 5.56 2.89
C ALA A 175 12.54 6.09 4.21
N PHE A 176 13.86 6.16 4.29
CA PHE A 176 14.62 6.71 5.40
C PHE A 176 15.23 8.04 4.95
N LEU A 177 14.93 9.11 5.69
CA LEU A 177 15.30 10.47 5.35
C LEU A 177 16.29 11.03 6.39
N TYR A 178 17.43 11.55 5.94
CA TYR A 178 18.45 12.14 6.81
C TYR A 178 19.34 13.14 6.07
N ILE A 179 20.06 13.97 6.82
CA ILE A 179 21.07 14.88 6.25
C ILE A 179 22.46 14.28 6.42
N LYS A 180 23.24 14.29 5.35
CA LYS A 180 24.66 13.91 5.38
C LYS A 180 25.43 14.83 4.45
N ASN A 181 26.48 15.48 4.95
CA ASN A 181 27.36 16.35 4.15
C ASN A 181 26.61 17.43 3.34
N ASN A 182 25.56 18.03 3.92
CA ASN A 182 24.69 19.04 3.26
C ASN A 182 23.82 18.51 2.11
N ASP A 183 23.68 17.19 2.00
CA ASP A 183 22.73 16.53 1.10
C ASP A 183 21.55 15.97 1.90
N LEU A 184 20.35 16.10 1.35
CA LEU A 184 19.20 15.29 1.74
C LEU A 184 19.38 13.89 1.16
N CYS A 185 19.58 12.92 2.03
CA CYS A 185 19.70 11.52 1.67
C CYS A 185 18.34 10.85 1.81
N ILE A 186 17.93 10.11 0.78
CA ILE A 186 16.71 9.31 0.81
C ILE A 186 17.10 7.87 0.49
N ALA A 187 16.93 6.97 1.45
CA ALA A 187 17.24 5.55 1.27
C ALA A 187 15.96 4.71 1.29
N ASN A 188 15.89 3.69 0.43
CA ASN A 188 14.94 2.59 0.59
C ASN A 188 15.71 1.32 1.01
N LEU A 189 15.16 0.13 0.80
CA LEU A 189 15.86 -1.13 1.15
C LEU A 189 16.95 -1.54 0.15
N TYR A 190 17.00 -0.92 -1.02
CA TYR A 190 17.87 -1.29 -2.14
C TYR A 190 18.97 -0.25 -2.40
N GLU A 191 18.65 1.03 -2.26
CA GLU A 191 19.51 2.12 -2.71
C GLU A 191 19.36 3.40 -1.88
N GLU A 192 20.41 4.22 -1.88
CA GLU A 192 20.48 5.57 -1.33
C GLU A 192 20.61 6.56 -2.49
N ILE A 193 19.72 7.56 -2.53
CA ILE A 193 19.87 8.74 -3.38
C ILE A 193 20.28 9.95 -2.55
N LYS A 194 21.05 10.86 -3.16
CA LYS A 194 21.45 12.13 -2.55
C LYS A 194 21.03 13.31 -3.41
N VAL A 195 20.41 14.28 -2.76
CA VAL A 195 20.02 15.56 -3.37
C VAL A 195 20.66 16.68 -2.54
N PRO A 196 21.48 17.56 -3.13
CA PRO A 196 22.03 18.70 -2.41
C PRO A 196 20.91 19.55 -1.81
N LEU A 197 21.02 19.94 -0.54
CA LEU A 197 20.02 20.79 0.11
C LEU A 197 19.81 22.11 -0.65
N SER A 198 20.87 22.65 -1.25
CA SER A 198 20.80 23.86 -2.09
C SER A 198 19.95 23.69 -3.35
N SER A 199 19.78 22.46 -3.83
CA SER A 199 18.93 22.15 -4.98
C SER A 199 17.46 22.02 -4.58
N ILE A 200 17.13 21.94 -3.29
CA ILE A 200 15.74 21.85 -2.81
C ILE A 200 15.18 23.26 -2.67
N ILE A 201 14.33 23.65 -3.61
CA ILE A 201 13.91 25.05 -3.77
C ILE A 201 12.55 25.38 -3.15
N GLY A 202 11.81 24.38 -2.66
CA GLY A 202 10.52 24.63 -2.03
C GLY A 202 9.69 23.38 -1.79
N ILE A 203 8.61 23.54 -1.04
CA ILE A 203 7.63 22.50 -0.76
C ILE A 203 6.26 23.04 -1.13
N LYS A 204 5.56 22.38 -2.06
CA LYS A 204 4.22 22.76 -2.51
C LYS A 204 3.17 21.81 -1.98
N LYS A 205 2.14 22.35 -1.34
CA LYS A 205 0.95 21.61 -0.96
C LYS A 205 0.08 21.39 -2.17
N ILE A 206 -0.24 20.13 -2.46
CA ILE A 206 -1.16 19.75 -3.52
C ILE A 206 -2.52 19.45 -2.88
N ASN A 207 -3.50 20.31 -3.15
CA ASN A 207 -4.83 20.20 -2.53
C ASN A 207 -5.76 19.25 -3.30
N LYS A 208 -5.18 18.18 -3.86
CA LYS A 208 -5.87 17.12 -4.58
C LYS A 208 -5.86 15.85 -3.75
N LYS A 209 -6.80 14.95 -4.04
CA LYS A 209 -6.87 13.65 -3.39
C LYS A 209 -5.95 12.67 -4.12
N ALA A 210 -4.97 12.13 -3.41
CA ALA A 210 -4.19 10.99 -3.85
C ALA A 210 -4.95 9.69 -3.52
N PHE A 211 -4.98 8.77 -4.49
CA PHE A 211 -5.51 7.42 -4.34
C PHE A 211 -4.32 6.49 -4.23
N ALA A 212 -4.00 6.03 -3.02
CA ALA A 212 -2.76 5.34 -2.74
C ALA A 212 -3.03 3.96 -2.15
N TYR A 213 -2.15 3.00 -2.42
CA TYR A 213 -2.19 1.67 -1.83
C TYR A 213 -0.94 1.43 -0.98
N GLY A 214 -1.11 0.77 0.17
CA GLY A 214 -0.06 0.53 1.16
C GLY A 214 -0.15 1.43 2.38
N TRP A 215 0.42 0.97 3.49
CA TRP A 215 0.52 1.69 4.76
C TRP A 215 1.70 1.13 5.54
N ASN A 216 2.72 1.95 5.84
CA ASN A 216 3.97 1.49 6.45
C ASN A 216 4.15 1.93 7.91
N LYS A 217 3.08 2.45 8.55
CA LYS A 217 3.13 2.91 9.94
C LYS A 217 2.61 1.82 10.87
N GLU A 218 3.19 1.75 12.06
CA GLU A 218 2.83 0.77 13.09
C GLU A 218 1.35 0.89 13.49
N GLU A 219 0.88 2.11 13.75
CA GLU A 219 -0.54 2.35 14.02
C GLU A 219 -1.33 2.50 12.72
N VAL A 220 -2.56 1.98 12.71
CA VAL A 220 -3.52 2.14 11.61
C VAL A 220 -3.83 3.60 11.31
N TYR A 221 -4.16 3.91 10.05
CA TYR A 221 -4.39 5.28 9.56
C TYR A 221 -5.49 6.08 10.26
N ASN A 222 -6.40 5.40 10.98
CA ASN A 222 -7.50 6.01 11.72
C ASN A 222 -7.27 6.03 13.25
N SER A 223 -6.06 5.72 13.71
CA SER A 223 -5.67 5.87 15.12
C SER A 223 -5.71 7.35 15.54
N GLU A 224 -5.73 7.61 16.85
CA GLU A 224 -5.76 8.99 17.37
C GLU A 224 -4.58 9.84 16.86
N LYS A 225 -3.41 9.22 16.62
CA LYS A 225 -2.23 9.88 16.03
C LYS A 225 -2.48 10.40 14.61
N TYR A 226 -3.19 9.64 13.79
CA TYR A 226 -3.38 9.93 12.35
C TYR A 226 -4.76 10.50 12.01
N LYS A 227 -5.72 10.47 12.94
CA LYS A 227 -7.09 10.97 12.77
C LYS A 227 -7.17 12.42 12.29
N LYS A 228 -6.21 13.27 12.69
CA LYS A 228 -6.11 14.67 12.23
C LYS A 228 -5.97 14.81 10.71
N TYR A 229 -5.40 13.81 10.03
CA TYR A 229 -5.22 13.79 8.58
C TYR A 229 -6.46 13.31 7.81
N LYS A 230 -7.49 12.83 8.51
CA LYS A 230 -8.79 12.43 7.93
C LYS A 230 -8.66 11.45 6.75
N ILE A 231 -7.68 10.55 6.83
CA ILE A 231 -7.43 9.50 5.83
C ILE A 231 -8.63 8.55 5.85
N LYS A 232 -9.08 8.16 4.65
CA LYS A 232 -10.16 7.20 4.46
C LYS A 232 -9.65 6.04 3.62
N GLU A 233 -10.23 4.87 3.81
CA GLU A 233 -9.95 3.68 3.02
C GLU A 233 -11.25 3.19 2.36
N ASN A 234 -11.16 2.61 1.16
CA ASN A 234 -12.28 1.90 0.56
C ASN A 234 -12.22 0.38 0.86
N ASN A 235 -13.24 -0.36 0.44
CA ASN A 235 -13.29 -1.82 0.63
C ASN A 235 -12.20 -2.60 -0.12
N LEU A 236 -11.38 -1.93 -0.94
CA LEU A 236 -10.28 -2.50 -1.71
C LEU A 236 -8.90 -2.14 -1.11
N GLY A 237 -8.87 -1.59 0.11
CA GLY A 237 -7.62 -1.20 0.78
C GLY A 237 -6.95 0.06 0.18
N THR A 238 -7.66 0.81 -0.67
CA THR A 238 -7.13 2.05 -1.23
C THR A 238 -7.36 3.21 -0.27
N LEU A 239 -6.27 3.87 0.11
CA LEU A 239 -6.27 5.07 0.92
C LEU A 239 -6.54 6.33 0.08
N PHE A 240 -7.36 7.21 0.63
CA PHE A 240 -7.64 8.53 0.11
C PHE A 240 -6.92 9.57 0.98
N ILE A 241 -5.83 10.13 0.46
CA ILE A 241 -4.96 11.05 1.19
C ILE A 241 -5.11 12.45 0.59
N LYS A 242 -5.42 13.45 1.44
CA LYS A 242 -5.52 14.86 1.05
C LYS A 242 -5.24 15.78 2.25
N PRO A 243 -4.38 16.80 2.11
CA PRO A 243 -3.51 17.07 0.97
C PRO A 243 -2.35 16.07 0.89
N TYR A 244 -1.54 16.20 -0.14
CA TYR A 244 -0.19 15.65 -0.19
C TYR A 244 0.76 16.76 -0.66
N TYR A 245 2.07 16.53 -0.61
CA TYR A 245 3.06 17.58 -0.80
C TYR A 245 4.06 17.19 -1.89
N SER A 246 4.51 18.16 -2.67
CA SER A 246 5.60 18.04 -3.64
C SER A 246 6.81 18.79 -3.13
N VAL A 247 7.93 18.08 -2.98
CA VAL A 247 9.23 18.68 -2.66
C VAL A 247 9.94 18.95 -3.97
N LEU A 248 10.24 20.22 -4.24
CA LEU A 248 10.75 20.69 -5.53
C LEU A 248 12.27 20.75 -5.53
N ILE A 249 12.86 20.24 -6.61
CA ILE A 249 14.31 20.13 -6.79
C ILE A 249 14.70 20.79 -8.11
N ASP A 250 15.59 21.77 -8.05
CA ASP A 250 16.22 22.42 -9.20
C ASP A 250 17.71 22.11 -9.19
N ASP A 251 18.08 21.02 -9.86
CA ASP A 251 19.44 20.53 -9.94
C ASP A 251 20.03 20.83 -11.34
N PRO A 252 21.36 21.01 -11.50
CA PRO A 252 21.97 21.19 -12.82
C PRO A 252 21.60 20.11 -13.85
N ILE A 253 21.31 18.88 -13.41
CA ILE A 253 20.91 17.79 -14.30
C ILE A 253 19.40 17.78 -14.63
N GLY A 254 18.63 18.68 -14.02
CA GLY A 254 17.24 18.96 -14.37
C GLY A 254 16.33 19.26 -13.18
N LYS A 255 15.06 19.52 -13.50
CA LYS A 255 14.01 19.79 -12.50
C LYS A 255 13.31 18.51 -12.08
N TYR A 256 13.38 18.20 -10.80
CA TYR A 256 12.79 17.03 -10.17
C TYR A 256 11.81 17.40 -9.07
N GLU A 257 11.02 16.44 -8.64
CA GLU A 257 10.20 16.53 -7.45
C GLU A 257 10.05 15.15 -6.79
N PHE A 258 9.59 15.09 -5.55
CA PHE A 258 9.04 13.86 -4.98
C PHE A 258 7.80 14.15 -4.14
N PHE A 259 6.93 13.15 -4.02
CA PHE A 259 5.64 13.32 -3.36
C PHE A 259 5.62 12.64 -1.99
N VAL A 260 5.13 13.39 -0.99
CA VAL A 260 5.06 12.98 0.42
C VAL A 260 3.62 13.12 0.90
N PRO A 261 3.06 12.10 1.59
CA PRO A 261 1.74 12.19 2.18
C PRO A 261 1.72 13.18 3.35
N CYS A 262 0.54 13.72 3.66
CA CYS A 262 0.42 14.76 4.69
C CYS A 262 0.85 14.35 6.09
N TYR A 263 0.92 13.06 6.41
CA TYR A 263 1.28 12.61 7.73
C TYR A 263 2.79 12.56 8.01
N ASP A 264 3.64 12.74 6.99
CA ASP A 264 5.10 12.77 7.14
C ASP A 264 5.73 14.11 6.74
N ILE A 265 4.93 15.10 6.34
CA ILE A 265 5.46 16.38 5.84
C ILE A 265 6.32 17.13 6.87
N ASP A 266 5.96 17.06 8.15
CA ASP A 266 6.66 17.75 9.24
C ASP A 266 8.14 17.29 9.34
N LYS A 267 8.43 16.03 8.99
CA LYS A 267 9.80 15.49 8.98
C LYS A 267 10.64 16.09 7.85
N VAL A 268 10.04 16.31 6.69
CA VAL A 268 10.70 16.94 5.54
C VAL A 268 10.96 18.42 5.83
N VAL A 269 9.97 19.12 6.38
CA VAL A 269 10.10 20.53 6.79
C VAL A 269 11.23 20.68 7.81
N LYS A 270 11.28 19.81 8.81
CA LYS A 270 12.35 19.79 9.82
C LYS A 270 13.76 19.64 9.22
N LEU A 271 13.94 18.76 8.24
CA LEU A 271 15.26 18.47 7.67
C LEU A 271 15.70 19.48 6.60
N THR A 272 14.75 20.06 5.87
CA THR A 272 15.03 21.03 4.79
C THR A 272 14.99 22.48 5.26
N ASN A 273 14.35 22.75 6.40
CA ASN A 273 14.08 24.10 6.92
C ASN A 273 13.31 24.99 5.93
N LEU A 274 12.48 24.37 5.07
CA LEU A 274 11.64 25.05 4.10
C LEU A 274 10.19 25.16 4.60
N GLU A 275 9.55 26.27 4.27
CA GLU A 275 8.12 26.44 4.50
C GLU A 275 7.28 25.80 3.40
N VAL A 276 6.05 25.45 3.75
CA VAL A 276 5.07 24.90 2.81
C VAL A 276 4.34 26.05 2.11
N GLU A 277 4.42 26.08 0.78
CA GLU A 277 3.63 26.96 -0.06
C GLU A 277 2.28 26.31 -0.41
N ASP A 278 1.20 27.09 -0.35
CA ASP A 278 -0.11 26.65 -0.87
C ASP A 278 -0.10 26.65 -2.42
N GLU A 279 -0.77 25.67 -3.05
CA GLU A 279 -1.10 25.72 -4.48
C GLU A 279 -1.97 26.98 -4.73
N ILE A 280 -1.48 27.94 -5.52
CA ILE A 280 -2.27 29.08 -6.04
C ILE A 280 -3.33 28.56 -7.01
#